data_AF-A0A4R9W0L1-F1
#
_entry.id   AF-A0A4R9W0L1-F1
#
_cell.length_a   1.000
_cell.length_b   1.000
_cell.length_c   1.000
_cell.angle_alpha   90.00
_cell.angle_beta   90.00
_cell.angle_gamma   90.00
#
_symmetry.space_group_name_H-M   'P 1'
#
loop_
_entity.id
_entity.type
_entity.pdbx_description
1 polymer ?
#
loop_
_entity_poly.entity_id
_entity_poly.type
_entity_poly.pdbx_seq_one_letter_code
_entity_poly.pdbx_strand_id
1 'polypeptide(L)'
;MRSVKSLSEELEVSKQTIFNNIKRLNIETIKQENTSFIKEDSDIEKIVQRVNENKKKYGFENVAESKQKKDPDNIDVESKTDAQIVEILKNQIDTLNNQIEKQESRHETTIEFY
;
A
#
# COMPACT_ATOMS: atom_id res chain seq x y z
N MET A 1 2.65 20.07 11.85
CA MET A 1 3.73 19.14 12.26
C MET A 1 3.18 17.77 12.61
N ARG A 2 3.63 16.72 11.89
CA ARG A 2 3.34 15.32 12.23
C ARG A 2 4.62 14.54 12.47
N SER A 3 4.54 13.56 13.36
CA SER A 3 5.66 12.66 13.59
C SER A 3 5.75 11.62 12.47
N VAL A 4 6.97 11.20 12.14
CA VAL A 4 7.20 10.07 11.22
C VAL A 4 6.55 8.78 11.74
N LYS A 5 6.53 8.60 13.07
CA LYS A 5 5.88 7.45 13.70
C LYS A 5 4.37 7.42 13.43
N SER A 6 3.67 8.50 13.76
CA SER A 6 2.22 8.61 13.55
C SER A 6 1.85 8.49 12.07
N LEU A 7 2.65 9.06 11.17
CA LEU A 7 2.41 8.96 9.73
C LEU A 7 2.61 7.53 9.20
N SER A 8 3.59 6.80 9.75
CA SER A 8 3.83 5.40 9.38
C SER A 8 2.71 4.46 9.85
N GLU A 9 2.16 4.73 11.04
CA GLU A 9 1.05 3.97 11.60
C GLU A 9 -0.24 4.21 10.80
N GLU A 10 -0.56 5.48 10.48
CA GLU A 10 -1.74 5.84 9.68
C GLU A 10 -1.70 5.24 8.27
N LEU A 11 -0.53 5.29 7.62
CA LEU A 11 -0.36 4.76 6.28
C LEU A 11 -0.08 3.25 6.29
N GLU A 12 -0.07 2.57 7.43
CA GLU A 12 0.23 1.13 7.55
C GLU A 12 1.51 0.73 6.80
N VAL A 13 2.59 1.51 7.00
CA VAL A 13 3.90 1.25 6.40
C VAL A 13 4.99 1.33 7.46
N SER A 14 6.17 0.78 7.16
CA SER A 14 7.32 0.93 8.06
C SER A 14 7.75 2.40 8.17
N LYS A 15 8.29 2.80 9.33
CA LYS A 15 8.95 4.11 9.51
C LYS A 15 10.03 4.36 8.45
N GLN A 16 10.75 3.31 8.05
CA GLN A 16 11.78 3.39 7.01
C GLN A 16 11.20 3.80 5.65
N THR A 17 9.99 3.32 5.32
CA THR A 17 9.28 3.73 4.10
C THR A 17 9.04 5.24 4.08
N ILE A 18 8.63 5.81 5.21
CA ILE A 18 8.44 7.26 5.34
C ILE A 18 9.77 8.00 5.19
N PHE A 19 10.84 7.56 5.88
CA PHE A 19 12.18 8.17 5.74
C PHE A 19 12.73 8.13 4.31
N ASN A 20 12.51 7.02 3.59
CA ASN A 20 12.94 6.91 2.20
C ASN A 20 12.22 7.92 1.30
N ASN A 21 10.92 8.17 1.53
CA ASN A 21 10.18 9.17 0.78
C ASN A 21 10.58 10.60 1.15
N ILE A 22 10.81 10.90 2.44
CA ILE A 22 11.37 12.18 2.90
C ILE A 22 12.69 12.49 2.18
N LYS A 23 13.62 11.52 2.15
CA LYS A 23 14.91 11.67 1.46
C LYS A 23 14.75 11.88 -0.05
N ARG A 24 13.82 11.17 -0.70
CA ARG A 24 13.57 11.30 -2.15
C ARG A 24 12.90 12.62 -2.54
N LEU A 25 12.06 13.16 -1.66
CA LEU A 25 11.36 14.42 -1.86
C LEU A 25 12.16 15.62 -1.35
N ASN A 26 13.36 15.40 -0.80
CA ASN A 26 14.21 16.42 -0.21
C ASN A 26 13.49 17.28 0.84
N ILE A 27 12.68 16.63 1.69
CA ILE A 27 11.87 17.28 2.73
C ILE A 27 12.70 17.42 4.00
N GLU A 28 12.63 18.58 4.64
CA GLU A 28 13.28 18.83 5.92
C GLU A 28 12.49 18.21 7.09
N THR A 29 13.23 17.61 8.02
CA THR A 29 12.66 17.07 9.26
C THR A 29 13.32 17.67 10.48
N ILE A 30 12.54 17.88 11.52
CA ILE A 30 13.05 18.28 12.83
C ILE A 30 13.13 17.05 13.72
N LYS A 31 14.27 16.85 14.36
CA LYS A 31 14.42 15.85 15.43
C LYS A 31 14.11 16.51 16.76
N GLN A 32 13.09 16.02 17.44
CA GLN A 32 12.77 16.40 18.81
C GLN A 32 12.85 15.14 19.67
N GLU A 33 13.69 15.17 20.69
CA GLU A 33 14.02 13.98 21.50
C GLU A 33 14.46 12.79 20.61
N ASN A 34 13.67 11.71 20.61
CA ASN A 34 13.91 10.48 19.86
C ASN A 34 12.95 10.30 18.66
N THR A 35 12.20 11.34 18.28
CA THR A 35 11.23 11.28 17.18
C THR A 35 11.51 12.36 16.14
N SER A 36 11.33 11.99 14.87
CA SER A 36 11.45 12.90 13.73
C SER A 36 10.08 13.41 13.32
N PHE A 37 10.00 14.70 13.00
CA PHE A 37 8.77 15.37 12.61
C PHE A 37 8.93 16.07 11.26
N ILE A 38 7.86 16.06 10.48
CA ILE A 38 7.71 16.82 9.24
C ILE A 38 6.96 18.11 9.57
N LYS A 39 7.51 19.25 9.15
CA LYS A 39 7.04 20.57 9.58
C LYS A 39 5.79 21.03 8.83
N GLU A 40 5.91 21.03 7.51
CA GLU A 40 4.92 21.55 6.57
C GLU A 40 3.87 20.50 6.22
N ASP A 41 2.60 20.90 6.26
CA ASP A 41 1.48 20.01 5.90
C ASP A 41 1.51 19.65 4.40
N SER A 42 1.98 20.58 3.55
CA SER A 42 2.18 20.30 2.11
C SER A 42 3.19 19.19 1.85
N ASP A 43 4.20 19.04 2.70
CA ASP A 43 5.20 17.99 2.57
C ASP A 43 4.67 16.65 3.10
N ILE A 44 3.81 16.68 4.11
CA ILE A 44 3.07 15.51 4.59
C ILE A 44 2.18 14.98 3.45
N GLU A 45 1.43 15.86 2.78
CA GLU A 45 0.56 15.48 1.65
C GLU A 45 1.34 14.84 0.50
N LYS A 46 2.49 15.40 0.10
CA LYS A 46 3.35 14.81 -0.93
C LYS A 46 3.80 13.39 -0.56
N ILE A 47 4.14 13.17 0.71
CA ILE A 47 4.55 11.85 1.21
C ILE A 47 3.36 10.88 1.14
N VAL A 48 2.20 11.29 1.65
CA VAL A 48 0.96 10.49 1.63
C VAL A 48 0.61 10.08 0.20
N GLN A 49 0.55 11.05 -0.71
CA GLN A 49 0.25 10.82 -2.12
C GLN A 49 1.21 9.79 -2.72
N ARG A 50 2.52 9.98 -2.55
CA ARG A 50 3.53 9.08 -3.10
C ARG A 50 3.46 7.67 -2.50
N VAL A 51 3.19 7.55 -1.20
CA VAL A 51 3.03 6.26 -0.54
C VAL A 51 1.82 5.53 -1.11
N ASN A 52 0.68 6.21 -1.25
CA ASN A 52 -0.54 5.63 -1.80
C ASN A 52 -0.39 5.25 -3.29
N GLU A 53 0.27 6.08 -4.11
CA GLU A 53 0.61 5.75 -5.50
C GLU A 53 1.48 4.49 -5.60
N ASN A 54 2.47 4.35 -4.71
CA ASN A 54 3.30 3.15 -4.67
C ASN A 54 2.50 1.92 -4.24
N LYS A 55 1.66 2.05 -3.20
CA LYS A 55 0.78 0.96 -2.77
C LYS A 55 -0.08 0.46 -3.92
N LYS A 56 -0.72 1.38 -4.64
CA LYS A 56 -1.51 1.08 -5.85
C LYS A 56 -0.68 0.38 -6.92
N LYS A 57 0.50 0.90 -7.24
CA LYS A 57 1.42 0.30 -8.24
C LYS A 57 1.78 -1.15 -7.91
N TYR A 58 1.89 -1.49 -6.63
CA TYR A 58 2.31 -2.82 -6.17
C TYR A 58 1.15 -3.70 -5.67
N GLY A 59 -0.11 -3.26 -5.83
CA GLY A 59 -1.30 -4.04 -5.45
C GLY A 59 -1.60 -4.07 -3.95
N PHE A 60 -1.01 -3.16 -3.15
CA PHE A 60 -1.24 -3.02 -1.71
C PHE A 60 -2.27 -1.91 -1.40
N GLU A 61 -3.30 -1.74 -2.24
CA GLU A 61 -4.32 -0.72 -1.97
C GLU A 61 -4.97 -0.97 -0.60
N ASN A 62 -4.92 0.05 0.28
CA ASN A 62 -5.66 0.01 1.54
C ASN A 62 -7.15 -0.03 1.19
N VAL A 63 -7.82 -1.14 1.49
CA VAL A 63 -9.28 -1.36 1.29
C VAL A 63 -10.14 -0.37 2.12
N ALA A 64 -9.51 0.52 2.90
CA ALA A 64 -10.18 1.48 3.76
C ALA A 64 -10.64 2.77 3.03
N GLU A 65 -9.90 3.30 2.05
CA GLU A 65 -10.23 4.61 1.43
C GLU A 65 -11.08 4.52 0.15
N SER A 66 -11.27 3.33 -0.43
CA SER A 66 -12.19 3.11 -1.54
C SER A 66 -13.65 2.89 -1.11
N LYS A 67 -13.96 3.02 0.19
CA LYS A 67 -15.35 2.98 0.71
C LYS A 67 -16.09 4.32 0.63
N GLN A 68 -15.59 5.32 -0.10
CA GLN A 68 -16.44 6.41 -0.57
C GLN A 68 -16.89 6.15 -2.01
N LYS A 69 -18.08 5.54 -2.10
CA LYS A 69 -18.98 5.51 -3.27
C LYS A 69 -18.42 4.81 -4.52
N LYS A 70 -18.05 3.56 -4.38
CA LYS A 70 -18.81 2.57 -5.15
C LYS A 70 -19.51 1.73 -4.12
N ASP A 71 -20.83 1.62 -4.21
CA ASP A 71 -21.49 0.47 -3.63
C ASP A 71 -20.59 -0.72 -3.94
N PRO A 72 -20.13 -1.51 -2.95
CA PRO A 72 -19.74 -2.85 -3.31
C PRO A 72 -21.00 -3.36 -3.97
N ASP A 73 -20.98 -3.54 -5.30
CA ASP A 73 -22.06 -4.23 -6.00
C ASP A 73 -22.39 -5.35 -5.06
N ASN A 74 -23.57 -5.25 -4.46
CA ASN A 74 -24.03 -6.11 -3.42
C ASN A 74 -23.88 -7.47 -4.09
N ILE A 75 -22.81 -8.21 -3.74
CA ILE A 75 -22.66 -9.56 -4.25
C ILE A 75 -23.69 -10.27 -3.41
N ASP A 76 -24.90 -10.19 -3.93
CA ASP A 76 -26.03 -10.99 -3.61
C ASP A 76 -25.57 -12.42 -3.89
N VAL A 77 -24.89 -12.99 -2.89
CA VAL A 77 -24.52 -14.40 -2.86
C VAL A 77 -25.82 -15.24 -2.91
N GLU A 78 -26.97 -14.63 -2.62
CA GLU A 78 -28.29 -15.21 -2.68
C GLU A 78 -28.77 -15.60 -4.09
N SER A 79 -28.10 -15.15 -5.17
CA SER A 79 -28.54 -15.43 -6.55
C SER A 79 -27.46 -15.95 -7.52
N LYS A 80 -26.24 -16.25 -7.06
CA LYS A 80 -25.19 -16.83 -7.93
C LYS A 80 -25.28 -18.35 -8.01
N THR A 81 -25.22 -18.88 -9.23
CA THR A 81 -25.16 -20.33 -9.44
C THR A 81 -23.80 -20.89 -9.02
N ASP A 82 -23.74 -22.15 -8.62
CA ASP A 82 -22.50 -22.84 -8.25
C ASP A 82 -21.41 -22.70 -9.34
N ALA A 83 -21.81 -22.70 -10.62
CA ALA A 83 -20.90 -22.51 -11.75
C ALA A 83 -20.23 -21.12 -11.75
N GLN A 84 -20.98 -20.06 -11.46
CA GLN A 84 -20.44 -18.70 -11.38
C GLN A 84 -19.54 -18.52 -10.17
N ILE A 85 -19.86 -19.17 -9.05
CA ILE A 85 -19.01 -19.18 -7.86
C ILE A 85 -17.67 -19.86 -8.16
N VAL A 86 -17.69 -21.02 -8.83
CA VAL A 86 -16.48 -21.74 -9.24
C VAL A 86 -15.63 -20.90 -10.20
N GLU A 87 -16.23 -20.20 -11.15
CA GLU A 87 -15.51 -19.33 -12.09
C GLU A 87 -14.84 -18.15 -11.38
N ILE A 88 -15.54 -17.50 -10.44
CA ILE A 88 -14.98 -16.42 -9.62
C ILE A 88 -13.78 -16.93 -8.82
N LEU A 89 -13.92 -18.10 -8.17
CA LEU A 89 -12.84 -18.69 -7.38
C LEU A 89 -11.61 -19.03 -8.25
N LYS A 90 -11.81 -19.55 -9.47
CA LYS A 90 -10.71 -19.80 -10.41
C LYS A 90 -9.97 -18.51 -10.77
N ASN A 91 -10.70 -17.45 -11.13
CA ASN A 91 -10.10 -16.16 -11.46
C ASN A 91 -9.31 -15.57 -10.28
N GLN A 92 -9.80 -15.76 -9.05
CA GLN A 92 -9.08 -15.35 -7.83
C GLN A 92 -7.79 -16.16 -7.63
N ILE A 93 -7.84 -17.49 -7.82
CA ILE A 93 -6.65 -18.36 -7.74
C ILE A 93 -5.60 -17.95 -8.78
N ASP A 94 -6.00 -17.72 -10.03
CA ASP A 94 -5.08 -17.32 -11.09
C ASP A 94 -4.43 -15.95 -10.80
N THR A 95 -5.19 -15.02 -10.23
CA THR A 95 -4.67 -13.71 -9.81
C THR A 95 -3.63 -13.86 -8.71
N LEU A 96 -3.88 -14.71 -7.71
CA LEU A 96 -2.96 -14.96 -6.61
C LEU A 96 -1.68 -15.65 -7.08
N ASN A 97 -1.79 -16.65 -7.96
CA ASN A 97 -0.64 -17.35 -8.53
C ASN A 97 0.29 -16.38 -9.30
N ASN A 98 -0.29 -15.50 -10.13
CA ASN A 98 0.48 -14.46 -10.82
C ASN A 98 1.20 -13.49 -9.87
N GLN A 99 0.63 -13.23 -8.68
CA GLN A 99 1.27 -12.38 -7.67
C GLN A 99 2.43 -13.11 -6.99
N ILE A 100 2.29 -14.41 -6.72
CA ILE A 100 3.33 -15.25 -6.12
C ILE A 100 4.53 -15.36 -7.07
N GLU A 101 4.31 -15.69 -8.34
CA GLU A 101 5.40 -15.83 -9.33
C GLU A 101 6.21 -14.52 -9.45
N LYS A 102 5.52 -13.38 -9.46
CA LYS A 102 6.19 -12.06 -9.43
C LYS A 102 6.97 -11.81 -8.14
N GLN A 103 6.56 -12.35 -7.00
CA GLN A 103 7.33 -12.24 -5.76
C GLN A 103 8.57 -13.14 -5.79
N GLU A 104 8.43 -14.38 -6.25
CA GLU A 104 9.53 -15.35 -6.36
C GLU A 104 10.61 -14.84 -7.31
N SER A 105 10.25 -14.37 -8.51
CA SER A 105 11.21 -13.78 -9.46
C SER A 105 11.98 -12.58 -8.89
N ARG A 106 11.30 -11.72 -8.13
CA ARG A 106 11.95 -10.59 -7.44
C ARG A 106 12.88 -11.05 -6.33
N HIS A 107 12.51 -12.10 -5.62
CA HIS A 107 13.33 -12.67 -4.55
C HIS A 107 14.60 -13.31 -5.13
N GLU A 108 14.46 -14.09 -6.19
CA GLU A 108 15.58 -14.72 -6.90
C GLU A 108 16.55 -13.68 -7.46
N THR A 109 16.03 -12.65 -8.14
CA THR A 109 16.83 -11.51 -8.60
C THR A 109 17.57 -10.84 -7.43
N THR A 110 16.93 -10.69 -6.26
CA THR A 110 17.56 -10.04 -5.10
C THR A 110 18.69 -10.89 -4.53
N ILE A 111 18.57 -12.22 -4.53
CA ILE A 111 19.61 -13.14 -4.04
C ILE A 111 20.82 -13.13 -4.97
N GLU A 112 20.66 -13.03 -6.29
CA GLU A 112 21.80 -12.98 -7.23
C GLU A 112 22.73 -11.77 -7.06
N PHE A 113 22.28 -10.70 -6.39
CA PHE A 113 23.07 -9.50 -6.13
C PHE A 113 23.71 -9.44 -4.72
N TYR A 114 23.61 -10.51 -3.92
CA TYR A 114 24.26 -10.66 -2.60
C TYR A 114 25.29 -11.80 -2.60
#